data_AF-A0ABD5G5V5-F1
#
_entry.id   AF-A0ABD5G5V5-F1
#
_cell.length_a   1.000
_cell.length_b   1.000
_cell.length_c   1.000
_cell.angle_alpha   90.00
_cell.angle_beta   90.00
_cell.angle_gamma   90.00
#
_symmetry.space_group_name_H-M   'P 1'
#
loop_
_entity.id
_entity.type
_entity.pdbx_description
1 polymer ?
#
loop_
_entity_poly.entity_id
_entity_poly.type
_entity_poly.pdbx_seq_one_letter_code
_entity_poly.pdbx_strand_id
1 'polypeptide(L)'
;MATSAVTFEGRHAFINDASLYELIKAIAFNLKSRVDEGSEHNWLILACCSWMDEYETMPPGLRDIDLDRWLIAPERKEMFRAYLQWLKSVPIDRKPYDSDVLIKVIDRLELELFDAAGSA
;
A
#
# COMPACT_ATOMS: atom_id res chain seq x y z
N MET A 1 9.27 -6.63 17.37
CA MET A 1 8.02 -6.40 16.61
C MET A 1 8.11 -7.20 15.33
N ALA A 2 7.04 -7.88 14.95
CA ALA A 2 6.99 -8.58 13.68
C ALA A 2 7.07 -7.57 12.52
N THR A 3 7.75 -7.98 11.46
CA THR A 3 8.01 -7.16 10.27
C THR A 3 7.60 -7.97 9.06
N SER A 4 6.90 -7.34 8.14
CA SER A 4 6.47 -7.93 6.89
C SER A 4 7.12 -7.18 5.73
N ALA A 5 7.32 -7.86 4.61
CA ALA A 5 7.89 -7.29 3.40
C ALA A 5 6.77 -6.81 2.46
N VAL A 6 6.95 -5.64 1.88
CA VAL A 6 6.20 -5.23 0.67
C VAL A 6 7.15 -5.40 -0.51
N THR A 7 6.76 -6.21 -1.49
CA THR A 7 7.64 -6.59 -2.61
C THR A 7 7.10 -6.08 -3.93
N PHE A 8 8.01 -5.58 -4.77
CA PHE A 8 7.68 -5.11 -6.11
C PHE A 8 8.93 -5.10 -7.00
N GLU A 9 8.86 -5.69 -8.20
CA GLU A 9 9.95 -5.77 -9.18
C GLU A 9 11.26 -6.31 -8.55
N GLY A 10 11.14 -7.31 -7.66
CA GLY A 10 12.28 -7.89 -6.92
C GLY A 10 12.89 -6.99 -5.84
N ARG A 11 12.27 -5.83 -5.55
CA ARG A 11 12.63 -4.94 -4.45
C ARG A 11 11.79 -5.26 -3.23
N HIS A 12 12.35 -4.96 -2.06
CA HIS A 12 11.73 -5.27 -0.78
C HIS A 12 11.76 -4.05 0.13
N ALA A 13 10.59 -3.71 0.67
CA ALA A 13 10.46 -2.72 1.73
C ALA A 13 10.00 -3.38 3.02
N PHE A 14 10.81 -3.27 4.08
CA PHE A 14 10.51 -3.92 5.35
C PHE A 14 9.77 -2.96 6.28
N ILE A 15 8.53 -3.33 6.63
CA ILE A 15 7.62 -2.50 7.42
C ILE A 15 7.12 -3.33 8.61
N ASN A 16 7.16 -2.74 9.81
CA ASN A 16 6.60 -3.42 10.97
C ASN A 16 5.08 -3.61 10.78
N ASP A 17 4.55 -4.74 11.23
CA ASP A 17 3.16 -5.14 10.95
C ASP A 17 2.13 -4.08 11.38
N ALA A 18 2.38 -3.38 12.49
CA ALA A 18 1.48 -2.32 12.97
C ALA A 18 1.43 -1.16 11.99
N SER A 19 2.58 -0.74 11.44
CA SER A 19 2.64 0.34 10.44
C SER A 19 2.06 -0.10 9.10
N LEU A 20 2.28 -1.36 8.72
CA LEU A 20 1.65 -1.94 7.52
C LEU A 20 0.12 -1.95 7.64
N TYR A 21 -0.39 -2.25 8.83
CA TYR A 21 -1.82 -2.21 9.10
C TYR A 21 -2.41 -0.80 8.95
N GLU A 22 -1.71 0.23 9.40
CA GLU A 22 -2.13 1.63 9.20
C GLU A 22 -2.21 2.02 7.72
N LEU A 23 -1.29 1.52 6.89
CA LEU A 23 -1.37 1.67 5.43
C LEU A 23 -2.62 1.00 4.87
N ILE A 24 -2.87 -0.27 5.21
CA ILE A 24 -4.03 -1.02 4.70
C ILE A 24 -5.34 -0.32 5.10
N LYS A 25 -5.47 0.13 6.36
CA LYS A 25 -6.63 0.92 6.80
C LYS A 25 -6.80 2.21 6.00
N ALA A 26 -5.71 2.93 5.75
CA ALA A 26 -5.77 4.18 4.99
C ALA A 26 -6.24 3.94 3.56
N ILE A 27 -5.71 2.90 2.92
CA ILE A 27 -6.12 2.48 1.58
C ILE A 27 -7.61 2.12 1.59
N ALA A 28 -8.05 1.24 2.50
CA ALA A 28 -9.44 0.77 2.59
C ALA A 28 -10.43 1.92 2.87
N PHE A 29 -10.12 2.80 3.84
CA PHE A 29 -11.00 3.89 4.23
C PHE A 29 -11.23 4.91 3.11
N ASN A 30 -10.20 5.19 2.31
CA ASN A 30 -10.25 6.21 1.28
C ASN A 30 -10.59 5.67 -0.11
N LEU A 31 -10.67 4.35 -0.26
CA LEU A 31 -10.81 3.68 -1.55
C LEU A 31 -12.06 4.16 -2.31
N LYS A 32 -13.20 4.26 -1.62
CA LYS A 32 -14.49 4.70 -2.18
C LYS A 32 -14.49 6.15 -2.68
N SER A 33 -13.55 6.98 -2.24
CA SER A 33 -13.45 8.38 -2.69
C SER A 33 -12.76 8.55 -4.05
N ARG A 34 -12.11 7.49 -4.54
CA ARG A 34 -11.29 7.50 -5.77
C ARG A 34 -11.62 6.37 -6.73
N VAL A 35 -12.22 5.29 -6.25
CA VAL A 35 -12.55 4.12 -7.05
C VAL A 35 -14.06 4.00 -7.14
N ASP A 36 -14.61 4.44 -8.26
CA ASP A 36 -15.98 4.09 -8.64
C ASP A 36 -16.00 2.67 -9.23
N GLU A 37 -17.08 1.94 -8.99
CA GLU A 37 -17.33 0.63 -9.63
C GLU A 37 -17.29 0.79 -11.16
N GLY A 38 -16.48 -0.03 -11.83
CA GLY A 38 -16.28 0.03 -13.28
C GLY A 38 -15.13 0.94 -13.74
N SER A 39 -14.45 1.64 -12.83
CA SER A 39 -13.24 2.41 -13.15
C SER A 39 -12.01 1.51 -13.31
N GLU A 40 -10.99 2.03 -13.99
CA GLU A 40 -9.67 1.38 -14.15
C GLU A 40 -8.97 1.11 -12.80
N HIS A 41 -9.50 1.61 -11.68
CA HIS A 41 -8.96 1.41 -10.33
C HIS A 41 -9.56 0.20 -9.61
N ASN A 42 -10.46 -0.58 -10.23
CA ASN A 42 -11.11 -1.73 -9.59
C ASN A 42 -10.10 -2.78 -9.07
N TRP A 43 -8.92 -2.88 -9.70
CA TRP A 43 -7.85 -3.76 -9.23
C TRP A 43 -7.37 -3.38 -7.82
N LEU A 44 -7.44 -2.11 -7.42
CA LEU A 44 -7.02 -1.64 -6.09
C LEU A 44 -8.02 -2.07 -5.01
N ILE A 45 -9.31 -2.18 -5.34
CA ILE A 45 -10.32 -2.78 -4.45
C ILE A 45 -9.92 -4.23 -4.16
N LEU A 46 -9.68 -5.00 -5.21
CA LEU A 46 -9.32 -6.42 -5.10
C LEU A 46 -8.01 -6.62 -4.34
N ALA A 47 -7.01 -5.78 -4.60
CA ALA A 47 -5.74 -5.79 -3.89
C ALA A 47 -5.92 -5.52 -2.40
N CYS A 48 -6.68 -4.48 -2.05
CA CYS A 48 -6.94 -4.12 -0.67
C CYS A 48 -7.69 -5.23 0.08
N CYS A 49 -8.70 -5.86 -0.54
CA CYS A 49 -9.40 -7.00 0.06
C CYS A 49 -8.43 -8.15 0.34
N SER A 50 -7.57 -8.50 -0.63
CA SER A 50 -6.59 -9.58 -0.44
C SER A 50 -5.61 -9.28 0.68
N TRP A 51 -5.13 -8.04 0.82
CA TRP A 51 -4.20 -7.68 1.89
C TRP A 51 -4.87 -7.66 3.27
N MET A 52 -6.15 -7.29 3.34
CA MET A 52 -6.92 -7.39 4.58
C MET A 52 -7.12 -8.86 4.99
N ASP A 53 -7.51 -9.72 4.05
CA ASP A 53 -7.66 -11.16 4.31
C ASP A 53 -6.33 -11.78 4.76
N GLU A 54 -5.21 -11.46 4.09
CA GLU A 54 -3.87 -11.90 4.48
C GLU A 54 -3.51 -11.40 5.89
N TYR A 55 -3.82 -10.15 6.23
CA TYR A 55 -3.56 -9.61 7.56
C TYR A 55 -4.35 -10.34 8.67
N GLU A 56 -5.60 -10.69 8.41
CA GLU A 56 -6.48 -11.38 9.35
C GLU A 56 -6.16 -12.87 9.50
N THR A 57 -5.73 -13.52 8.43
CA THR A 57 -5.53 -14.98 8.39
C THR A 57 -4.08 -15.41 8.63
N MET A 58 -3.10 -14.56 8.36
CA MET A 58 -1.68 -14.91 8.49
C MET A 58 -1.10 -14.50 9.85
N PRO A 59 -0.20 -15.32 10.41
CA PRO A 59 0.54 -14.95 11.62
C PRO A 59 1.33 -13.65 11.43
N PRO A 60 1.55 -12.87 12.52
CA PRO A 60 2.41 -11.70 12.47
C PRO A 60 3.81 -12.03 11.92
N GLY A 61 4.33 -11.19 11.04
CA GLY A 61 5.63 -11.36 10.38
C GLY A 61 5.63 -12.29 9.17
N LEU A 62 4.45 -12.75 8.75
CA LEU A 62 4.22 -13.49 7.49
C LEU A 62 3.16 -12.79 6.63
N ARG A 63 2.92 -11.49 6.85
CA ARG A 63 1.89 -10.69 6.17
C ARG A 63 2.51 -9.92 5.01
N ASP A 64 3.29 -10.64 4.22
CA ASP A 64 4.02 -10.05 3.11
C ASP A 64 3.04 -9.63 2.01
N ILE A 65 3.22 -8.42 1.49
CA ILE A 65 2.42 -7.88 0.40
C ILE A 65 3.22 -7.99 -0.89
N ASP A 66 2.73 -8.81 -1.81
CA ASP A 66 3.23 -8.83 -3.18
C ASP A 66 2.44 -7.86 -4.08
N LEU A 67 3.13 -6.85 -4.62
CA LEU A 67 2.55 -5.86 -5.54
C LEU A 67 2.66 -6.29 -7.00
N ASP A 68 3.53 -7.24 -7.36
CA ASP A 68 3.79 -7.62 -8.75
C ASP A 68 2.53 -8.18 -9.43
N ARG A 69 1.74 -8.95 -8.67
CA ARG A 69 0.45 -9.48 -9.16
C ARG A 69 -0.61 -8.39 -9.44
N TRP A 70 -0.46 -7.18 -8.90
CA TRP A 70 -1.45 -6.11 -9.02
C TRP A 70 -1.01 -5.02 -10.01
N LEU A 71 0.27 -4.65 -9.95
CA LEU A 71 0.88 -3.56 -10.73
C LEU A 71 1.49 -4.05 -12.05
N ILE A 72 0.78 -4.96 -12.73
CA ILE A 72 1.23 -5.65 -13.95
C ILE A 72 1.52 -4.68 -15.11
N ALA A 73 0.77 -3.58 -15.17
CA ALA A 73 0.87 -2.58 -16.23
C ALA A 73 1.54 -1.30 -15.70
N PRO A 74 2.41 -0.62 -16.50
CA PRO A 74 3.05 0.63 -16.10
C PRO A 74 2.05 1.68 -15.60
N GLU A 75 0.88 1.76 -16.22
CA GLU A 75 -0.18 2.69 -15.84
C GLU A 75 -0.68 2.40 -14.42
N ARG A 76 -0.79 1.12 -14.03
CA ARG A 76 -1.20 0.76 -12.66
C ARG A 76 -0.16 1.14 -11.63
N LYS A 77 1.14 1.01 -11.95
CA LYS A 77 2.24 1.47 -11.09
C LYS A 77 2.13 2.98 -10.86
N GLU A 78 1.92 3.75 -11.91
CA GLU A 78 1.74 5.21 -11.82
C GLU A 78 0.48 5.58 -11.03
N MET A 79 -0.65 4.92 -11.31
CA MET A 79 -1.91 5.12 -10.57
C MET A 79 -1.76 4.80 -9.09
N PHE A 80 -1.11 3.70 -8.74
CA PHE A 80 -0.86 3.32 -7.35
C PHE A 80 0.03 4.33 -6.65
N ARG A 81 1.14 4.72 -7.28
CA ARG A 81 2.04 5.73 -6.72
C ARG A 81 1.34 7.07 -6.52
N ALA A 82 0.54 7.52 -7.49
CA ALA A 82 -0.27 8.72 -7.38
C ALA A 82 -1.31 8.62 -6.26
N TYR A 83 -1.92 7.45 -6.07
CA TYR A 83 -2.85 7.18 -4.97
C TYR A 83 -2.16 7.28 -3.61
N LEU A 84 -0.96 6.70 -3.45
CA LEU A 84 -0.16 6.82 -2.23
C LEU A 84 0.19 8.29 -1.94
N GLN A 85 0.64 9.06 -2.95
CA GLN A 85 0.91 10.49 -2.75
C GLN A 85 -0.32 11.27 -2.35
N TRP A 86 -1.47 10.96 -2.96
CA TRP A 86 -2.73 11.59 -2.59
C TRP A 86 -3.13 11.28 -1.14
N LEU A 87 -2.94 10.06 -0.65
CA LEU A 87 -3.22 9.69 0.75
C LEU A 87 -2.50 10.59 1.76
N LYS A 88 -1.28 11.06 1.46
CA LYS A 88 -0.52 12.00 2.30
C LYS A 88 -1.20 13.37 2.44
N SER A 89 -2.02 13.75 1.46
CA SER A 89 -2.72 15.04 1.40
C SER A 89 -4.16 15.00 1.92
N VAL A 90 -4.70 13.81 2.26
CA VAL A 90 -6.08 13.69 2.75
C VAL A 90 -6.21 14.39 4.12
N PRO A 91 -7.19 15.29 4.32
CA PRO A 91 -7.40 15.99 5.58
C PRO A 91 -7.54 15.05 6.78
N ILE A 92 -6.93 15.42 7.92
CA ILE A 92 -6.68 14.54 9.09
C ILE A 92 -7.93 14.23 9.93
N ASP A 93 -9.06 14.88 9.63
CA ASP A 93 -10.22 14.90 10.52
C ASP A 93 -10.86 13.51 10.67
N ARG A 94 -10.66 12.89 11.85
CA ARG A 94 -11.24 11.59 12.29
C ARG A 94 -10.93 10.39 11.37
N LYS A 95 -9.65 10.19 11.06
CA LYS A 95 -9.19 8.99 10.36
C LYS A 95 -9.16 7.77 11.30
N PRO A 96 -9.54 6.56 10.84
CA PRO A 96 -9.37 5.32 11.60
C PRO A 96 -7.91 4.80 11.61
N TYR A 97 -6.97 5.62 11.14
CA TYR A 97 -5.56 5.28 10.98
C TYR A 97 -4.64 6.44 11.38
N ASP A 98 -3.41 6.12 11.76
CA ASP A 98 -2.38 7.10 12.13
C ASP A 98 -1.73 7.71 10.87
N SER A 99 -1.91 9.02 10.69
CA SER A 99 -1.39 9.74 9.51
C SER A 99 0.12 9.90 9.50
N ASP A 100 0.76 10.04 10.67
CA ASP A 100 2.22 10.19 10.75
C ASP A 100 2.92 8.87 10.42
N VAL A 101 2.33 7.76 10.88
CA VAL A 101 2.78 6.41 10.53
C VAL A 101 2.59 6.16 9.04
N LEU A 102 1.41 6.48 8.50
CA LEU A 102 1.10 6.35 7.08
C LEU A 102 2.11 7.08 6.19
N ILE A 103 2.40 8.35 6.50
CA ILE A 103 3.35 9.16 5.72
C ILE A 103 4.73 8.49 5.70
N LYS A 104 5.24 8.03 6.85
CA LYS A 104 6.53 7.34 6.94
C LYS A 104 6.56 6.04 6.14
N VAL A 105 5.46 5.29 6.15
CA VAL A 105 5.34 4.05 5.36
C VAL A 105 5.36 4.38 3.87
N ILE A 106 4.61 5.39 3.43
CA ILE A 106 4.58 5.79 2.01
C ILE A 106 5.95 6.28 1.56
N ASP A 107 6.63 7.13 2.34
CA ASP A 107 7.96 7.63 2.02
C ASP A 107 8.97 6.49 1.90
N ARG A 108 8.87 5.46 2.77
CA ARG A 108 9.68 4.24 2.67
C ARG A 108 9.37 3.44 1.40
N LEU A 109 8.10 3.23 1.07
CA LEU A 109 7.71 2.52 -0.17
C LEU A 109 8.20 3.26 -1.41
N GLU A 110 8.12 4.60 -1.42
CA GLU A 110 8.71 5.41 -2.48
C GLU A 110 10.20 5.18 -2.59
N LEU A 111 10.95 5.34 -1.51
CA LEU A 111 12.40 5.20 -1.52
C LEU A 111 12.85 3.79 -1.94
N GLU A 112 12.25 2.76 -1.36
CA GLU A 112 12.73 1.38 -1.45
C GLU A 112 12.16 0.63 -2.67
N LEU A 113 10.97 1.00 -3.16
CA LEU A 113 10.32 0.32 -4.29
C LEU A 113 10.28 1.16 -5.57
N PHE A 114 9.95 2.45 -5.50
CA PHE A 114 9.68 3.27 -6.70
C PHE A 114 10.85 4.14 -7.16
N ASP A 115 11.57 4.77 -6.23
CA ASP A 115 12.63 5.75 -6.46
C ASP A 115 14.04 5.19 -6.26
N ALA A 116 14.17 3.89 -5.95
CA ALA A 116 15.47 3.23 -6.00
C ALA A 116 15.99 3.30 -7.45
N ALA A 117 16.76 4.36 -7.72
CA ALA A 117 17.39 4.60 -9.00
C ALA A 117 18.45 3.52 -9.26
N GLY A 118 18.24 2.78 -10.35
CA GLY A 118 19.30 2.19 -11.17
C GLY A 118 20.07 1.00 -10.58
N SER A 119 19.71 -0.20 -11.02
CA SER A 119 20.67 -1.28 -11.32
C SER A 119 20.02 -2.31 -12.25
N ALA A 120 19.88 -1.94 -13.53
CA ALA A 120 20.11 -2.75 -14.73
C ALA A 120 19.54 -2.00 -15.94
#